data_AF-A0A3P3XL89-F1
#
_entry.id   AF-A0A3P3XL89-F1
#
_cell.length_a   1.000
_cell.length_b   1.000
_cell.length_c   1.000
_cell.angle_alpha   90.00
_cell.angle_beta   90.00
_cell.angle_gamma   90.00
#
_symmetry.space_group_name_H-M   'P 1'
#
loop_
_entity.id
_entity.type
_entity.pdbx_description
1 polymer ?
#
loop_
_entity_poly.entity_id
_entity_poly.type
_entity_poly.pdbx_seq_one_letter_code
_entity_poly.pdbx_strand_id
1 'polypeptide(L)'
;MSRRTTVYLNKNLEALLKKYAERLNTDEGEYGQSATLTEILGRYDELVRAERRRLRDLFEENEINLLLNNALSTIYSYQTIIGAVLADTEDEDPSQFEFFGVDRAALIEKLRNLTPGQQFALVDWLEEMRSAS
;
A
#
# COMPACT_ATOMS: atom_id res chain seq x y z
N MET A 1 12.44 15.14 28.54
CA MET A 1 12.91 13.73 28.52
C MET A 1 12.49 13.12 27.20
N SER A 2 13.43 12.73 26.34
CA SER A 2 13.12 11.98 25.11
C SER A 2 12.69 10.57 25.51
N ARG A 3 11.46 10.15 25.15
CA ARG A 3 11.04 8.76 25.28
C ARG A 3 11.85 7.95 24.28
N ARG A 4 12.90 7.27 24.76
CA ARG A 4 13.61 6.26 23.97
C ARG A 4 12.69 5.05 23.81
N THR A 5 12.24 4.80 22.59
CA THR A 5 11.57 3.56 22.22
C THR A 5 12.63 2.59 21.68
N THR A 6 12.79 1.45 22.33
CA THR A 6 13.69 0.38 21.88
C THR A 6 12.87 -0.66 21.13
N VAL A 7 13.21 -0.91 19.86
CA VAL A 7 12.59 -1.95 19.04
C VAL A 7 13.52 -3.15 19.02
N TYR A 8 13.01 -4.32 19.42
CA TYR A 8 13.76 -5.58 19.30
C TYR A 8 13.56 -6.14 17.90
N LEU A 9 14.65 -6.30 17.16
CA LEU A 9 14.64 -6.88 15.83
C LEU A 9 14.86 -8.40 15.96
N ASN A 10 14.09 -9.20 15.23
CA ASN A 10 14.40 -10.61 15.11
C ASN A 10 15.59 -10.79 14.15
N LYS A 11 16.26 -11.96 14.21
CA LYS A 11 17.44 -12.26 13.38
C LYS A 11 17.19 -12.10 11.87
N ASN A 12 15.97 -12.35 11.41
CA ASN A 12 15.61 -12.23 9.99
C ASN A 12 15.57 -10.76 9.56
N LEU A 13 14.99 -9.89 10.39
CA LEU A 13 14.92 -8.45 10.15
C LEU A 13 16.31 -7.81 10.25
N GLU A 14 17.14 -8.24 11.20
CA GLU A 14 18.55 -7.81 11.27
C GLU A 14 19.33 -8.18 10.00
N ALA A 15 19.17 -9.41 9.52
CA ALA A 15 19.82 -9.88 8.30
C ALA A 15 19.33 -9.12 7.05
N LEU A 16 18.03 -8.81 6.97
CA LEU A 16 17.46 -7.98 5.91
C LEU A 16 18.05 -6.57 5.96
N LEU A 17 18.03 -5.93 7.13
CA LEU A 17 18.54 -4.56 7.29
C LEU A 17 20.03 -4.47 6.99
N LYS A 18 20.83 -5.47 7.35
CA LYS A 18 22.26 -5.49 7.02
C LYS A 18 22.51 -5.36 5.51
N LYS A 19 21.74 -6.09 4.68
CA LYS A 19 21.85 -6.02 3.21
C LYS A 19 21.53 -4.63 2.67
N TYR A 20 20.60 -3.92 3.30
CA TYR A 20 20.26 -2.56 2.91
C TYR A 20 21.28 -1.55 3.42
N ALA A 21 21.75 -1.69 4.66
CA ALA A 21 22.78 -0.84 5.25
C ALA A 21 24.07 -0.86 4.40
N GLU A 22 24.50 -2.04 3.94
CA GLU A 22 25.66 -2.18 3.04
C GLU A 22 25.51 -1.38 1.73
N ARG A 23 24.29 -1.15 1.24
CA ARG A 23 24.02 -0.34 0.04
C ARG A 23 23.89 1.16 0.32
N LEU A 24 23.58 1.53 1.56
CA LEU A 24 23.40 2.91 2.00
C LEU A 24 24.70 3.50 2.55
N ASN A 25 25.58 2.64 3.08
CA ASN A 25 26.91 3.03 3.50
C ASN A 25 27.67 3.54 2.28
N THR A 26 28.07 4.81 2.34
CA THR A 26 28.92 5.46 1.36
C THR A 26 30.27 5.75 2.03
N ASP A 27 31.24 6.26 1.27
CA ASP A 27 32.51 6.73 1.83
C ASP A 27 32.31 7.87 2.86
N GLU A 28 31.11 8.47 2.94
CA GLU A 28 30.75 9.57 3.83
C GLU A 28 30.22 9.11 5.21
N GLY A 29 29.95 7.82 5.43
CA GLY A 29 29.60 7.30 6.75
C GLY A 29 28.82 5.98 6.79
N GLU A 30 28.79 5.36 7.98
CA GLU A 30 28.00 4.15 8.25
C GLU A 30 26.61 4.50 8.81
N TYR A 31 25.57 3.94 8.20
CA TYR A 31 24.20 4.02 8.69
C TYR A 31 23.91 2.87 9.65
N GLY A 32 23.50 3.20 10.87
CA GLY A 32 22.97 2.23 11.83
C GLY A 32 21.61 1.66 11.38
N GLN A 33 21.16 0.60 12.07
CA GLN A 33 19.89 -0.08 11.77
C GLN A 33 18.68 0.87 11.76
N SER A 34 18.61 1.82 12.71
CA SER A 34 17.52 2.80 12.78
C SER A 34 17.49 3.73 11.56
N ALA A 35 18.64 4.21 11.12
CA ALA A 35 18.71 5.10 9.96
C ALA A 35 18.40 4.33 8.66
N THR A 36 18.82 3.07 8.57
CA THR A 36 18.45 2.17 7.46
C THR A 36 16.94 1.95 7.40
N LEU A 37 16.28 1.71 8.54
CA LEU A 37 14.83 1.59 8.62
C LEU A 37 14.13 2.87 8.18
N THR A 38 14.58 4.03 8.67
CA THR A 38 14.03 5.33 8.29
C THR A 38 14.13 5.57 6.79
N GLU A 39 15.27 5.26 6.18
CA GLU A 39 15.47 5.42 4.73
C GLU A 39 14.56 4.49 3.91
N ILE A 40 14.42 3.22 4.30
CA ILE A 40 13.54 2.26 3.60
C ILE A 40 12.08 2.72 3.68
N LEU A 41 11.64 3.11 4.88
CA LEU A 41 10.28 3.62 5.09
C LEU A 41 10.05 4.93 4.33
N GLY A 42 11.04 5.82 4.29
CA GLY A 42 10.99 7.06 3.51
C GLY A 42 10.77 6.80 2.02
N ARG A 43 11.54 5.88 1.43
CA ARG A 43 11.37 5.49 0.01
C ARG A 43 9.99 4.88 -0.28
N TYR A 44 9.50 4.05 0.64
CA TYR A 44 8.15 3.48 0.52
C TYR A 44 7.07 4.55 0.59
N ASP A 45 7.15 5.46 1.57
CA ASP A 45 6.20 6.58 1.73
C ASP A 45 6.22 7.50 0.50
N GLU A 46 7.39 7.82 -0.04
CA GLU A 46 7.51 8.60 -1.28
C GLU A 46 6.86 7.91 -2.48
N LEU A 47 7.10 6.60 -2.64
CA LEU A 47 6.47 5.80 -3.70
C LEU A 47 4.94 5.80 -3.56
N VAL A 48 4.42 5.46 -2.38
CA VAL A 48 2.98 5.38 -2.12
C VAL A 48 2.32 6.74 -2.35
N ARG A 49 2.92 7.84 -1.89
CA ARG A 49 2.39 9.21 -2.14
C ARG A 49 2.41 9.57 -3.62
N ALA A 50 3.44 9.16 -4.36
CA ALA A 50 3.50 9.40 -5.80
C ALA A 50 2.40 8.62 -6.54
N GLU A 51 2.24 7.33 -6.24
CA GLU A 51 1.23 6.50 -6.89
C GLU A 51 -0.19 6.87 -6.48
N ARG A 52 -0.43 7.25 -5.21
CA ARG A 52 -1.75 7.71 -4.75
C ARG A 52 -2.23 8.95 -5.51
N ARG A 53 -1.34 9.87 -5.88
CA ARG A 53 -1.69 11.01 -6.73
C ARG A 53 -2.18 10.56 -8.10
N ARG A 54 -1.51 9.58 -8.71
CA ARG A 54 -1.93 9.01 -10.00
C ARG A 54 -3.25 8.25 -9.89
N LEU A 55 -3.48 7.55 -8.79
CA LEU A 55 -4.73 6.81 -8.54
C LEU A 55 -5.95 7.74 -8.45
N ARG A 56 -5.80 8.95 -7.88
CA ARG A 56 -6.88 9.95 -7.82
C ARG A 56 -7.39 10.38 -9.18
N ASP A 57 -6.53 10.36 -10.19
CA ASP A 57 -6.90 10.72 -11.57
C ASP A 57 -7.41 9.49 -12.38
N LEU A 58 -7.17 8.27 -11.87
CA LEU A 58 -7.50 7.02 -12.55
C LEU A 58 -8.91 6.50 -12.22
N PHE A 59 -9.36 6.74 -10.98
CA PHE A 59 -10.63 6.25 -10.47
C PHE A 59 -11.62 7.37 -10.24
N GLU A 60 -12.87 7.11 -10.60
CA GLU A 60 -13.99 7.97 -10.28
C GLU A 60 -14.41 7.80 -8.81
N GLU A 61 -15.12 8.78 -8.26
CA GLU A 61 -15.50 8.78 -6.84
C GLU A 61 -16.38 7.58 -6.46
N ASN A 62 -17.32 7.20 -7.33
CA ASN A 62 -18.16 6.02 -7.15
C ASN A 62 -17.37 4.71 -7.20
N GLU A 63 -16.37 4.60 -8.07
CA GLU A 63 -15.46 3.46 -8.11
C GLU A 63 -14.71 3.33 -6.79
N ILE A 64 -14.14 4.44 -6.28
CA ILE A 64 -13.45 4.43 -4.97
C ILE A 64 -14.40 4.04 -3.83
N ASN A 65 -15.63 4.53 -3.84
CA ASN A 65 -16.62 4.18 -2.82
C ASN A 65 -16.97 2.68 -2.85
N LEU A 66 -17.11 2.08 -4.03
CA LEU A 66 -17.30 0.64 -4.18
C LEU A 66 -16.06 -0.12 -3.66
N LEU A 67 -14.85 0.27 -4.09
CA LEU A 67 -13.62 -0.38 -3.64
C LEU A 67 -13.43 -0.29 -2.12
N LEU A 68 -13.78 0.86 -1.52
CA LEU A 68 -13.76 1.04 -0.07
C LEU A 68 -14.76 0.12 0.61
N ASN A 69 -15.99 0.00 0.09
CA ASN A 69 -17.01 -0.91 0.60
C ASN A 69 -16.51 -2.36 0.62
N ASN A 70 -15.89 -2.81 -0.47
CA ASN A 70 -15.34 -4.17 -0.58
C ASN A 70 -14.19 -4.39 0.42
N ALA A 71 -13.36 -3.37 0.64
CA ALA A 71 -12.24 -3.41 1.57
C ALA A 71 -12.65 -3.37 3.07
N LEU A 72 -13.90 -3.05 3.42
CA LEU A 72 -14.33 -2.90 4.82
C LEU A 72 -14.11 -4.16 5.65
N SER A 73 -14.31 -5.34 5.05
CA SER A 73 -14.18 -6.63 5.73
C SER A 73 -12.85 -7.34 5.47
N THR A 74 -11.96 -6.74 4.67
CA THR A 74 -10.68 -7.36 4.30
C THR A 74 -9.52 -6.77 5.11
N ILE A 75 -8.65 -7.67 5.57
CA ILE A 75 -7.35 -7.32 6.15
C ILE A 75 -6.29 -7.67 5.11
N TYR A 76 -5.69 -6.65 4.52
CA TYR A 76 -4.62 -6.85 3.54
C TYR A 76 -3.30 -7.09 4.26
N SER A 77 -2.60 -8.16 3.87
CA SER A 77 -1.24 -8.45 4.37
C SER A 77 -0.23 -8.16 3.27
N TYR A 78 1.01 -7.84 3.62
CA TYR A 78 2.06 -7.56 2.63
C TYR A 78 2.28 -8.70 1.61
N GLN A 79 1.89 -9.93 1.95
CA GLN A 79 2.01 -11.11 1.09
C GLN A 79 0.86 -11.22 0.08
N THR A 80 -0.26 -10.57 0.35
CA THR A 80 -1.50 -10.70 -0.42
C THR A 80 -1.87 -9.44 -1.19
N ILE A 81 -1.28 -8.28 -0.88
CA ILE A 81 -1.62 -6.99 -1.53
C ILE A 81 -1.66 -7.06 -3.05
N ILE A 82 -0.70 -7.76 -3.67
CA ILE A 82 -0.67 -7.90 -5.13
C ILE A 82 -1.87 -8.72 -5.59
N GLY A 83 -2.79 -8.05 -6.30
CA GLY A 83 -4.03 -8.62 -6.82
C GLY A 83 -5.18 -8.69 -5.81
N ALA A 84 -4.99 -8.33 -4.53
CA ALA A 84 -6.05 -8.51 -3.54
C ALA A 84 -7.30 -7.67 -3.84
N VAL A 85 -7.15 -6.37 -4.10
CA VAL A 85 -8.29 -5.49 -4.41
C VAL A 85 -9.00 -5.93 -5.70
N LEU A 86 -8.23 -6.42 -6.69
CA LEU A 86 -8.81 -6.99 -7.91
C LEU A 86 -9.66 -8.22 -7.58
N ALA A 87 -9.12 -9.17 -6.82
CA ALA A 87 -9.83 -10.39 -6.45
C ALA A 87 -11.12 -10.07 -5.66
N ASP A 88 -11.03 -9.21 -4.65
CA ASP A 88 -12.18 -8.77 -3.86
C ASP A 88 -13.25 -8.09 -4.74
N THR A 89 -12.84 -7.33 -5.75
CA THR A 89 -13.76 -6.69 -6.68
C THR A 89 -14.34 -7.67 -7.69
N GLU A 90 -13.57 -8.66 -8.15
CA GLU A 90 -14.08 -9.68 -9.08
C GLU A 90 -15.16 -10.56 -8.44
N ASP A 91 -15.02 -10.84 -7.14
CA ASP A 91 -15.93 -11.66 -6.34
C ASP A 91 -17.17 -10.91 -5.80
N GLU A 92 -17.25 -9.59 -5.99
CA GLU A 92 -18.34 -8.76 -5.48
C GLU A 92 -19.67 -9.01 -6.22
N ASP A 93 -20.78 -8.86 -5.51
CA ASP A 93 -22.13 -9.04 -6.05
C ASP A 93 -22.41 -8.01 -7.17
N PRO A 94 -22.86 -8.43 -8.37
CA PRO A 94 -23.19 -7.52 -9.47
C PRO A 94 -24.12 -6.36 -9.08
N SER A 95 -25.03 -6.55 -8.13
CA SER A 95 -25.93 -5.51 -7.63
C SER A 95 -25.21 -4.36 -6.93
N GLN A 96 -24.01 -4.57 -6.39
CA GLN A 96 -23.21 -3.49 -5.82
C GLN A 96 -22.70 -2.55 -6.91
N PHE A 97 -22.24 -3.09 -8.04
CA PHE A 97 -21.81 -2.27 -9.19
C PHE A 97 -22.95 -1.39 -9.70
N GLU A 98 -24.16 -1.95 -9.79
CA GLU A 98 -25.36 -1.17 -10.15
C GLU A 98 -25.70 -0.11 -9.10
N PHE A 99 -25.61 -0.44 -7.81
CA PHE A 99 -25.90 0.48 -6.70
C PHE A 99 -24.97 1.70 -6.71
N PHE A 100 -23.67 1.49 -6.94
CA PHE A 100 -22.69 2.58 -7.05
C PHE A 100 -22.67 3.21 -8.46
N GLY A 101 -23.39 2.66 -9.44
CA GLY A 101 -23.38 3.16 -10.82
C GLY A 101 -22.03 3.00 -11.51
N VAL A 102 -21.32 1.90 -11.24
CA VAL A 102 -19.98 1.61 -11.74
C VAL A 102 -20.05 0.60 -12.89
N ASP A 103 -19.34 0.87 -13.98
CA ASP A 103 -19.12 -0.12 -15.03
C ASP A 103 -18.12 -1.17 -14.54
N ARG A 104 -18.61 -2.38 -14.24
CA ARG A 104 -17.80 -3.50 -13.78
C ARG A 104 -16.65 -3.83 -14.73
N ALA A 105 -16.90 -3.87 -16.04
CA ALA A 105 -15.86 -4.27 -16.99
C ALA A 105 -14.72 -3.24 -17.02
N ALA A 106 -15.08 -1.95 -17.06
CA ALA A 106 -14.12 -0.86 -17.04
C ALA A 106 -13.30 -0.84 -15.73
N LEU A 107 -13.95 -1.01 -14.58
CA LEU A 107 -13.27 -1.03 -13.28
C LEU A 107 -12.28 -2.20 -13.17
N ILE A 108 -12.71 -3.41 -13.54
CA ILE A 108 -11.84 -4.60 -13.52
C ILE A 108 -10.63 -4.42 -14.44
N GLU A 109 -10.82 -3.79 -15.61
CA GLU A 109 -9.70 -3.52 -16.52
C GLU A 109 -8.72 -2.49 -15.95
N LYS A 110 -9.19 -1.43 -15.27
CA LYS A 110 -8.32 -0.51 -14.53
C LYS A 110 -7.49 -1.24 -13.48
N LEU A 111 -8.14 -2.08 -12.66
CA LEU A 111 -7.49 -2.83 -11.58
C LEU A 111 -6.44 -3.83 -12.09
N ARG A 112 -6.73 -4.53 -13.19
CA ARG A 112 -5.76 -5.46 -13.84
C ARG A 112 -4.51 -4.75 -14.36
N ASN A 113 -4.65 -3.50 -14.78
CA ASN A 113 -3.55 -2.71 -15.34
C ASN A 113 -2.75 -1.93 -14.29
N LEU A 114 -3.09 -2.03 -13.00
CA LEU A 114 -2.32 -1.39 -11.95
C LEU A 114 -0.93 -2.01 -11.82
N THR A 115 0.08 -1.16 -11.79
CA THR A 115 1.45 -1.55 -11.44
C THR A 115 1.51 -2.01 -9.97
N PRO A 116 2.53 -2.80 -9.58
CA PRO A 116 2.69 -3.21 -8.18
C PRO A 116 2.67 -2.03 -7.20
N GLY A 117 3.36 -0.93 -7.50
CA GLY A 117 3.37 0.26 -6.64
C GLY A 117 1.99 0.89 -6.46
N GLN A 118 1.18 0.92 -7.53
CA GLN A 118 -0.20 1.39 -7.46
C GLN A 118 -1.10 0.46 -6.64
N GLN A 119 -0.88 -0.86 -6.69
CA GLN A 119 -1.65 -1.80 -5.89
C GLN A 119 -1.39 -1.62 -4.38
N PHE A 120 -0.12 -1.42 -3.98
CA PHE A 120 0.21 -1.04 -2.60
C PHE A 120 -0.42 0.31 -2.23
N ALA A 121 -0.29 1.31 -3.08
CA ALA A 121 -0.82 2.64 -2.80
C ALA A 121 -2.35 2.68 -2.72
N LEU A 122 -3.05 1.82 -3.49
CA LEU A 122 -4.49 1.69 -3.44
C LEU A 122 -4.93 1.10 -2.10
N VAL A 123 -4.32 0.00 -1.66
CA VAL A 123 -4.60 -0.59 -0.34
C VAL A 123 -4.36 0.43 0.78
N ASP A 124 -3.20 1.07 0.82
CA ASP A 124 -2.88 2.09 1.84
C ASP A 124 -3.88 3.27 1.82
N TRP A 125 -4.39 3.64 0.63
CA TRP A 125 -5.39 4.69 0.51
C TRP A 125 -6.74 4.26 1.08
N LEU A 126 -7.22 3.05 0.75
CA LEU A 126 -8.49 2.52 1.27
C LEU A 126 -8.43 2.35 2.79
N GLU A 127 -7.30 1.86 3.33
CA GLU A 127 -7.12 1.71 4.79
C GLU A 127 -7.10 3.07 5.52
N GLU A 128 -6.50 4.10 4.93
CA GLU A 128 -6.50 5.45 5.48
C GLU A 128 -7.92 6.03 5.51
N MET A 129 -8.66 5.90 4.40
CA MET A 129 -10.07 6.35 4.33
C MET A 129 -10.92 5.66 5.39
N ARG A 130 -10.75 4.35 5.59
CA ARG A 130 -11.43 3.57 6.64
C ARG A 130 -11.11 4.08 8.04
N SER A 131 -9.86 4.52 8.29
CA SER A 131 -9.45 5.03 9.61
C SER A 131 -9.93 6.45 9.92
N ALA A 132 -10.29 7.22 8.89
CA ALA A 132 -10.81 8.58 9.01
C ALA A 132 -12.35 8.64 9.13
N SER A 133 -13.00 7.49 8.91
CA SER A 133 -14.46 7.26 9.01
C SER A 133 -14.89 7.02 10.46
#